data_AF-A0A7C6LB30-F1
#
_entry.id   AF-A0A7C6LB30-F1
#
_cell.length_a   1.000
_cell.length_b   1.000
_cell.length_c   1.000
_cell.angle_alpha   90.00
_cell.angle_beta   90.00
_cell.angle_gamma   90.00
#
_symmetry.space_group_name_H-M   'P 1'
#
loop_
_entity.id
_entity.type
_entity.pdbx_description
1 polymer ?
#
loop_
_entity_poly.entity_id
_entity_poly.type
_entity_poly.pdbx_seq_one_letter_code
_entity_poly.pdbx_strand_id
1 'polypeptide(L)'
;MGRKRANDLSGKEWARYSISVWNDITKTAEERKLGHPAMFPLMLVTRLIRCFTTSQELRILDPFMGSGTTLIAAASLGRHGIGFELNPEYAELAQKRLTQAGLVQNSSFEIYNTDAREIPRCIEPNSIDLCITSPPYWDILLRKRTADHKEIRNYGSEEGDLGQIRDYEKFLDALIEVFTGVFQVLKPDKYCIVNVMDIRKKDRFYPLHADFAKRMQDVGFIFDDMIIWDRRQEYSNLRPLGYPAVFRLNRIHEFLLIFKKAPNPGT
;
A
#
# COMPACT_ATOMS: atom_id res chain seq x y z
N MET A 1 6.78 -32.43 15.94
CA MET A 1 7.12 -31.21 15.16
C MET A 1 6.40 -30.03 15.77
N GLY A 2 7.11 -28.96 16.15
CA GLY A 2 6.47 -27.75 16.68
C GLY A 2 5.62 -27.08 15.60
N ARG A 3 4.47 -26.51 15.97
CA ARG A 3 3.67 -25.69 15.05
C ARG A 3 4.52 -24.53 14.54
N LYS A 4 4.60 -24.37 13.22
CA LYS A 4 5.24 -23.20 12.60
C LYS A 4 4.53 -21.93 13.09
N ARG A 5 5.29 -20.95 13.55
CA ARG A 5 4.73 -19.64 13.95
C ARG A 5 4.30 -18.87 12.70
N ALA A 6 3.19 -18.13 12.80
CA ALA A 6 2.76 -17.20 11.75
C ALA A 6 3.62 -15.92 11.74
N ASN A 7 4.12 -15.49 12.91
CA ASN A 7 4.95 -14.31 13.09
C ASN A 7 5.69 -14.33 14.44
N ASP A 8 6.53 -13.32 14.65
CA ASP A 8 7.37 -13.14 15.85
C ASP A 8 6.75 -12.22 16.92
N LEU A 9 5.45 -11.94 16.85
CA LEU A 9 4.77 -11.11 17.84
C LEU A 9 4.77 -11.76 19.23
N SER A 10 4.82 -10.94 20.28
CA SER A 10 4.44 -11.37 21.63
C SER A 10 2.92 -11.54 21.73
N GLY A 11 2.43 -12.27 22.75
CA GLY A 11 0.98 -12.44 22.96
C GLY A 11 0.24 -11.11 23.15
N LYS A 12 0.88 -10.12 23.80
CA LYS A 12 0.33 -8.77 23.99
C LYS A 12 0.21 -8.01 22.66
N GLU A 13 1.23 -8.10 21.81
CA GLU A 13 1.21 -7.47 20.49
C GLU A 13 0.18 -8.15 19.58
N TRP A 14 0.09 -9.48 19.62
CA TRP A 14 -0.93 -10.23 18.89
C TRP A 14 -2.35 -9.77 19.25
N ALA A 15 -2.66 -9.74 20.55
CA ALA A 15 -3.97 -9.30 21.02
C ALA A 15 -4.28 -7.85 20.61
N ARG A 16 -3.28 -6.95 20.61
CA ARG A 16 -3.44 -5.56 20.18
C ARG A 16 -3.64 -5.44 18.67
N TYR A 17 -2.82 -6.12 17.88
CA TYR A 17 -2.80 -5.94 16.42
C TYR A 17 -3.92 -6.71 15.70
N SER A 18 -4.56 -7.68 16.37
CA SER A 18 -5.74 -8.39 15.86
C SER A 18 -7.05 -7.61 15.96
N ILE A 19 -7.04 -6.40 16.52
CA ILE A 19 -8.22 -5.51 16.48
C ILE A 19 -8.39 -4.99 15.05
N SER A 20 -9.58 -5.17 14.47
CA SER A 20 -9.88 -4.84 13.07
C SER A 20 -9.95 -3.34 12.76
N VAL A 21 -9.89 -2.47 13.79
CA VAL A 21 -9.85 -1.01 13.64
C VAL A 21 -8.59 -0.46 14.29
N TRP A 22 -7.71 0.13 13.48
CA TRP A 22 -6.45 0.73 13.94
C TRP A 22 -6.59 2.24 14.00
N ASN A 23 -6.61 2.80 15.19
CA ASN A 23 -6.77 4.23 15.43
C ASN A 23 -5.53 4.88 16.08
N ASP A 24 -4.48 4.10 16.30
CA ASP A 24 -3.25 4.49 17.00
C ASP A 24 -2.09 4.72 16.03
N ILE A 25 -2.38 4.85 14.73
CA ILE A 25 -1.40 5.04 13.66
C ILE A 25 -1.47 6.45 13.12
N THR A 26 -0.37 7.19 13.27
CA THR A 26 -0.24 8.59 12.86
C THR A 26 1.11 8.88 12.21
N LYS A 27 1.16 9.84 11.30
CA LYS A 27 2.41 10.33 10.69
C LYS A 27 3.27 11.12 11.68
N THR A 28 4.59 10.93 11.63
CA THR A 28 5.57 11.76 12.34
C THR A 28 5.69 13.15 11.71
N ALA A 29 6.40 14.07 12.38
CA ALA A 29 6.64 15.41 11.85
C ALA A 29 7.51 15.39 10.59
N GLU A 30 8.49 14.49 10.55
CA GLU A 30 9.40 14.26 9.42
C GLU A 30 8.63 13.75 8.20
N GLU A 31 7.75 12.77 8.38
CA GLU A 31 6.91 12.22 7.32
C GLU A 31 5.99 13.29 6.70
N ARG A 32 5.46 14.20 7.52
CA ARG A 32 4.65 15.34 7.04
C ARG A 32 5.47 16.34 6.22
N LYS A 33 6.75 16.54 6.55
CA LYS A 33 7.67 17.47 5.86
C LYS A 33 8.10 16.97 4.47
N LEU A 34 8.07 15.66 4.24
CA LEU A 34 8.43 15.07 2.93
C LEU A 34 7.52 15.50 1.78
N GLY A 35 6.40 16.17 2.06
CA GLY A 35 5.59 16.80 1.02
C GLY A 35 4.88 15.82 0.09
N HIS A 36 4.91 14.51 0.35
CA HIS A 36 4.19 13.52 -0.43
C HIS A 36 2.74 13.36 0.09
N PRO A 37 1.71 13.91 -0.58
CA PRO A 37 0.33 13.90 -0.10
C PRO A 37 -0.26 12.51 0.23
N ALA A 38 0.20 11.44 -0.42
CA ALA A 38 -0.38 10.10 -0.32
C ALA A 38 0.48 9.04 0.40
N MET A 39 1.55 9.44 1.10
CA MET A 39 2.43 8.48 1.79
C MET A 39 1.73 7.88 3.02
N PHE A 40 1.69 6.56 3.20
CA PHE A 40 1.29 5.96 4.47
C PHE A 40 2.45 5.98 5.51
N PRO A 41 2.16 6.00 6.83
CA PRO A 41 3.17 6.10 7.87
C PRO A 41 4.08 4.87 7.94
N LEU A 42 5.35 5.06 8.27
CA LEU A 42 6.33 3.99 8.52
C LEU A 42 5.80 2.99 9.55
N MET A 43 5.19 3.50 10.62
CA MET A 43 4.63 2.67 11.70
C MET A 43 3.54 1.71 11.21
N LEU A 44 2.75 2.11 10.20
CA LEU A 44 1.75 1.23 9.59
C LEU A 44 2.41 0.02 8.95
N VAL A 45 3.40 0.28 8.10
CA VAL A 45 4.10 -0.78 7.36
C VAL A 45 4.87 -1.68 8.30
N THR A 46 5.62 -1.11 9.25
CA THR A 46 6.39 -1.88 10.23
C THR A 46 5.48 -2.83 11.00
N ARG A 47 4.27 -2.37 11.37
CA ARG A 47 3.27 -3.24 12.01
C ARG A 47 2.81 -4.35 11.08
N LEU A 48 2.46 -4.04 9.83
CA LEU A 48 2.02 -5.04 8.84
C LEU A 48 3.11 -6.09 8.58
N ILE A 49 4.36 -5.69 8.35
CA ILE A 49 5.48 -6.64 8.17
C ILE A 49 5.57 -7.58 9.38
N ARG A 50 5.48 -7.04 10.60
CA ARG A 50 5.54 -7.86 11.82
C ARG A 50 4.34 -8.78 12.02
N CYS A 51 3.16 -8.43 11.51
CA CYS A 51 1.97 -9.28 11.59
C CYS A 51 2.00 -10.44 10.59
N PHE A 52 2.53 -10.21 9.39
CA PHE A 52 2.39 -11.12 8.25
C PHE A 52 3.71 -11.79 7.81
N THR A 53 4.80 -11.59 8.56
CA THR A 53 6.07 -12.28 8.33
C THR A 53 6.70 -12.79 9.62
N THR A 54 7.58 -13.78 9.47
CA THR A 54 8.59 -14.15 10.48
C THR A 54 9.94 -13.48 10.19
N SER A 55 10.88 -13.58 11.13
CA SER A 55 12.30 -13.23 10.98
C SER A 55 13.03 -13.96 9.87
N GLN A 56 12.50 -15.07 9.39
CA GLN A 56 13.07 -15.85 8.30
C GLN A 56 12.50 -15.46 6.92
N GLU A 57 11.47 -14.63 6.89
CA GLU A 57 10.76 -14.23 5.68
C GLU A 57 11.21 -12.83 5.30
N LEU A 58 12.11 -12.78 4.31
CA LEU A 58 12.99 -11.65 4.10
C LEU A 58 12.53 -10.72 2.99
N ARG A 59 11.75 -11.17 2.01
CA ARG A 59 11.53 -10.42 0.76
C ARG A 59 10.18 -9.69 0.78
N ILE A 60 10.23 -8.36 0.90
CA ILE A 60 9.07 -7.48 0.97
C ILE A 60 8.96 -6.68 -0.33
N LEU A 61 7.85 -6.81 -1.05
CA LEU A 61 7.59 -6.11 -2.31
C LEU A 61 6.67 -4.91 -2.12
N ASP A 62 6.98 -3.79 -2.78
CA ASP A 62 6.10 -2.65 -2.97
C ASP A 62 6.02 -2.27 -4.46
N PRO A 63 4.93 -2.59 -5.17
CA PRO A 63 4.73 -2.25 -6.58
C PRO A 63 4.62 -0.74 -6.87
N PHE A 64 4.36 0.09 -5.85
CA PHE A 64 4.15 1.53 -6.00
C PHE A 64 4.90 2.26 -4.88
N MET A 65 6.21 2.05 -4.81
CA MET A 65 6.99 2.40 -3.61
C MET A 65 7.03 3.89 -3.30
N GLY A 66 6.80 4.77 -4.30
CA GLY A 66 6.88 6.21 -4.14
C GLY A 66 8.24 6.61 -3.57
N SER A 67 8.21 7.29 -2.43
CA SER A 67 9.41 7.71 -1.71
C SER A 67 10.07 6.62 -0.85
N GLY A 68 9.65 5.36 -0.94
CA GLY A 68 10.34 4.20 -0.37
C GLY A 68 10.00 3.86 1.09
N THR A 69 8.86 4.33 1.63
CA THR A 69 8.51 4.06 3.04
C THR A 69 8.43 2.56 3.37
N THR A 70 7.90 1.74 2.46
CA THR A 70 7.85 0.29 2.66
C THR A 70 9.24 -0.35 2.72
N LEU A 71 10.14 0.08 1.84
CA LEU A 71 11.51 -0.41 1.79
C LEU A 71 12.28 -0.01 3.06
N ILE A 72 12.06 1.21 3.57
CA ILE A 72 12.66 1.68 4.83
C ILE A 72 12.15 0.82 6.01
N ALA A 73 10.85 0.53 6.05
CA ALA A 73 10.28 -0.34 7.09
C ALA A 73 10.88 -1.75 7.02
N ALA A 74 10.99 -2.32 5.82
CA ALA A 74 11.63 -3.62 5.59
C ALA A 74 13.08 -3.60 6.09
N ALA A 75 13.87 -2.63 5.66
CA ALA A 75 15.27 -2.49 6.07
C ALA A 75 15.43 -2.37 7.60
N SER A 76 14.58 -1.57 8.25
CA SER A 76 14.60 -1.38 9.70
C SER A 76 14.31 -2.67 10.51
N LEU A 77 13.68 -3.66 9.87
CA LEU A 77 13.36 -4.97 10.44
C LEU A 77 14.36 -6.06 10.02
N GLY A 78 15.45 -5.72 9.34
CA GLY A 78 16.40 -6.69 8.80
C GLY A 78 15.81 -7.51 7.64
N ARG A 79 15.03 -6.86 6.78
CA ARG A 79 14.41 -7.47 5.59
C ARG A 79 14.98 -6.86 4.31
N HIS A 80 14.77 -7.57 3.21
CA HIS A 80 15.07 -7.12 1.86
C HIS A 80 13.84 -6.46 1.24
N GLY A 81 13.86 -5.14 1.09
CA GLY A 81 12.80 -4.39 0.42
C GLY A 81 13.01 -4.32 -1.09
N ILE A 82 11.98 -4.58 -1.89
CA ILE A 82 12.00 -4.51 -3.35
C ILE A 82 10.89 -3.56 -3.78
N GLY A 83 11.23 -2.53 -4.56
CA GLY A 83 10.28 -1.47 -4.92
C GLY A 83 10.26 -1.15 -6.40
N PHE A 84 9.07 -0.88 -6.93
CA PHE A 84 8.85 -0.37 -8.28
C PHE A 84 8.29 1.06 -8.21
N GLU A 85 8.86 1.95 -9.01
CA GLU A 85 8.40 3.34 -9.11
C GLU A 85 8.60 3.84 -10.54
N LEU A 86 7.53 4.35 -11.15
CA LEU A 86 7.58 4.85 -12.53
C LEU A 86 8.33 6.18 -12.60
N ASN A 87 8.13 7.07 -11.64
CA ASN A 87 8.71 8.41 -11.66
C ASN A 87 10.17 8.40 -11.16
N PRO A 88 11.15 8.79 -12.01
CA PRO A 88 12.56 8.76 -11.65
C PRO A 88 12.92 9.65 -10.46
N GLU A 89 12.23 10.79 -10.26
CA GLU A 89 12.48 11.68 -9.12
C GLU A 89 12.09 11.02 -7.79
N TYR A 90 10.99 10.27 -7.76
CA TYR A 90 10.58 9.53 -6.56
C TYR A 90 11.48 8.31 -6.32
N ALA A 91 11.93 7.63 -7.37
CA ALA A 91 12.92 6.56 -7.25
C ALA A 91 14.25 7.09 -6.67
N GLU A 92 14.73 8.24 -7.14
CA GLU A 92 15.93 8.88 -6.62
C GLU A 92 15.75 9.34 -5.16
N LEU A 93 14.57 9.88 -4.81
CA LEU A 93 14.25 10.24 -3.43
C LEU A 93 14.24 9.02 -2.52
N ALA A 94 13.64 7.90 -2.94
CA ALA A 94 13.63 6.65 -2.20
C ALA A 94 15.06 6.14 -1.95
N GLN A 95 15.88 6.14 -3.01
CA GLN A 95 17.30 5.77 -2.94
C GLN A 95 18.06 6.62 -1.90
N LYS A 96 17.91 7.95 -1.95
CA LYS A 96 18.55 8.87 -0.99
C LYS A 96 18.11 8.58 0.45
N ARG A 97 16.81 8.37 0.69
CA ARG A 97 16.27 8.09 2.02
C ARG A 97 16.78 6.76 2.57
N LEU A 98 16.83 5.71 1.75
CA LEU A 98 17.32 4.39 2.14
C LEU A 98 18.80 4.41 2.50
N THR A 99 19.62 5.11 1.72
CA THR A 99 21.06 5.29 2.02
C THR A 99 21.27 6.06 3.33
N GLN A 100 20.43 7.06 3.62
CA GLN A 100 20.51 7.86 4.85
C GLN A 100 19.99 7.15 6.10
N ALA A 101 19.02 6.25 5.96
CA ALA A 101 18.37 5.58 7.09
C ALA A 101 19.33 4.66 7.88
N GLY A 102 20.47 4.29 7.30
CA GLY A 102 21.40 3.34 7.89
C GLY A 102 20.81 1.93 7.89
N LEU A 103 21.29 1.08 6.98
CA LEU A 103 20.82 -0.30 6.90
C LEU A 103 21.27 -1.09 8.15
N VAL A 104 20.33 -1.83 8.75
CA VAL A 104 20.65 -2.80 9.80
C VAL A 104 21.48 -3.95 9.18
N GLN A 105 22.35 -4.60 9.95
CA GLN A 105 23.07 -5.79 9.48
C GLN A 105 22.12 -6.79 8.81
N ASN A 106 22.49 -7.28 7.63
CA ASN A 106 21.71 -8.20 6.79
C ASN A 106 20.42 -7.64 6.14
N SER A 107 20.22 -6.32 6.13
CA SER A 107 19.21 -5.69 5.26
C SER A 107 19.80 -5.23 3.93
N SER A 108 18.96 -5.23 2.90
CA SER A 108 19.28 -4.73 1.56
C SER A 108 18.01 -4.17 0.92
N PHE A 109 18.16 -3.50 -0.23
CA PHE A 109 17.02 -3.07 -1.03
C PHE A 109 17.34 -3.12 -2.52
N GLU A 110 16.29 -3.30 -3.32
CA GLU A 110 16.31 -3.24 -4.77
C GLU A 110 15.25 -2.23 -5.24
N ILE A 111 15.64 -1.29 -6.11
CA ILE A 111 14.74 -0.30 -6.70
C ILE A 111 14.73 -0.50 -8.21
N TYR A 112 13.54 -0.67 -8.76
CA TYR A 112 13.28 -0.70 -10.20
C TYR A 112 12.55 0.59 -10.58
N ASN A 113 13.24 1.48 -11.32
CA ASN A 113 12.59 2.65 -11.91
C ASN A 113 11.93 2.28 -13.24
N THR A 114 10.77 1.64 -13.16
CA THR A 114 10.01 1.13 -14.31
C THR A 114 8.54 0.95 -13.92
N ASP A 115 7.71 0.61 -14.90
CA ASP A 115 6.31 0.32 -14.68
C ASP A 115 6.12 -0.95 -13.83
N ALA A 116 5.22 -0.90 -12.86
CA ALA A 116 4.92 -2.03 -11.98
C ALA A 116 4.39 -3.27 -12.73
N ARG A 117 3.89 -3.12 -13.96
CA ARG A 117 3.49 -4.24 -14.84
C ARG A 117 4.68 -5.11 -15.25
N GLU A 118 5.91 -4.61 -15.12
CA GLU A 118 7.14 -5.34 -15.43
C GLU A 118 7.59 -6.29 -14.31
N ILE A 119 6.90 -6.30 -13.15
CA ILE A 119 7.24 -7.16 -12.00
C ILE A 119 7.55 -8.62 -12.40
N PRO A 120 6.73 -9.32 -13.21
CA PRO A 120 7.01 -10.72 -13.59
C PRO A 120 8.26 -10.91 -14.45
N ARG A 121 8.75 -9.86 -15.11
CA ARG A 121 10.00 -9.92 -15.88
C ARG A 121 11.22 -9.66 -15.02
N CYS A 122 11.06 -8.89 -13.95
CA CYS A 122 12.16 -8.49 -13.07
C CYS A 122 12.35 -9.42 -11.86
N ILE A 123 11.29 -10.08 -11.40
CA ILE A 123 11.27 -10.82 -10.15
C ILE A 123 10.89 -12.28 -10.39
N GLU A 124 11.67 -13.18 -9.81
CA GLU A 124 11.44 -14.62 -9.91
C GLU A 124 10.05 -15.03 -9.37
N PRO A 125 9.33 -15.95 -10.04
CA PRO A 125 8.07 -16.50 -9.54
C PRO A 125 8.22 -17.12 -8.14
N ASN A 126 7.18 -16.98 -7.31
CA ASN A 126 7.17 -17.53 -5.95
C ASN A 126 8.42 -17.19 -5.10
N SER A 127 8.92 -15.95 -5.20
CA SER A 127 10.10 -15.49 -4.46
C SER A 127 9.79 -14.45 -3.37
N ILE A 128 8.61 -13.81 -3.40
CA ILE A 128 8.22 -12.75 -2.47
C ILE A 128 7.49 -13.34 -1.25
N ASP A 129 7.86 -12.87 -0.05
CA ASP A 129 7.28 -13.31 1.21
C ASP A 129 6.07 -12.46 1.66
N LEU A 130 6.05 -11.18 1.28
CA LEU A 130 4.95 -10.26 1.56
C LEU A 130 4.95 -9.12 0.53
N CYS A 131 3.77 -8.78 0.02
CA CYS A 131 3.57 -7.54 -0.75
C CYS A 131 2.78 -6.55 0.10
N ILE A 132 3.26 -5.31 0.25
CA ILE A 132 2.53 -4.21 0.89
C ILE A 132 2.63 -2.98 0.00
N THR A 133 1.49 -2.34 -0.28
CA THR A 133 1.51 -1.10 -1.06
C THR A 133 0.27 -0.22 -0.83
N SER A 134 0.32 0.99 -1.36
CA SER A 134 -0.82 1.87 -1.57
C SER A 134 -0.74 2.36 -3.01
N PRO A 135 -1.63 1.87 -3.90
CA PRO A 135 -1.59 2.25 -5.29
C PRO A 135 -1.93 3.73 -5.49
N PRO A 136 -1.61 4.29 -6.68
CA PRO A 136 -2.03 5.65 -7.01
C PRO A 136 -3.55 5.79 -6.93
N TYR A 137 -4.02 6.86 -6.28
CA TYR A 137 -5.44 7.14 -6.17
C TYR A 137 -6.02 7.65 -7.50
N TRP A 138 -7.04 6.95 -8.02
CA TRP A 138 -7.67 7.21 -9.31
C TRP A 138 -8.05 8.67 -9.59
N ASP A 139 -7.26 9.36 -10.43
CA ASP A 139 -7.56 10.71 -10.95
C ASP A 139 -7.89 11.73 -9.83
N ILE A 140 -7.37 11.49 -8.61
CA ILE A 140 -7.57 12.40 -7.46
C ILE A 140 -6.62 13.59 -7.55
N LEU A 141 -5.40 13.35 -8.02
CA LEU A 141 -4.32 14.34 -8.05
C LEU A 141 -4.40 15.28 -9.26
N LEU A 142 -5.15 14.91 -10.30
CA LEU A 142 -5.42 15.76 -11.48
C LEU A 142 -6.50 16.83 -11.23
N ARG A 143 -7.14 16.83 -10.06
CA ARG A 143 -8.27 17.72 -9.76
C ARG A 143 -7.80 18.98 -9.06
N LYS A 144 -8.40 20.11 -9.45
CA LYS A 144 -8.36 21.34 -8.64
C LYS A 144 -8.89 21.00 -7.25
N ARG A 145 -8.04 21.22 -6.24
CA ARG A 145 -8.39 21.13 -4.83
C ARG A 145 -9.35 22.25 -4.47
N THR A 146 -10.65 22.02 -4.64
CA THR A 146 -11.71 23.03 -4.42
C THR A 146 -11.99 23.29 -2.94
N ALA A 147 -11.60 22.39 -2.04
CA ALA A 147 -11.85 22.54 -0.61
C ALA A 147 -10.76 23.33 0.13
N ASP A 148 -9.50 23.22 -0.30
CA ASP A 148 -8.32 23.78 0.37
C ASP A 148 -7.51 24.76 -0.49
N HIS A 149 -7.93 25.05 -1.73
CA HIS A 149 -7.29 25.99 -2.67
C HIS A 149 -5.78 25.76 -2.91
N LYS A 150 -5.25 24.57 -2.57
CA LYS A 150 -3.84 24.22 -2.77
C LYS A 150 -3.58 23.87 -4.23
N GLU A 151 -2.36 24.14 -4.70
CA GLU A 151 -1.93 23.80 -6.06
C GLU A 151 -2.09 22.29 -6.36
N ILE A 152 -2.42 22.01 -7.62
CA ILE A 152 -2.51 20.65 -8.16
C ILE A 152 -1.10 20.07 -8.14
N ARG A 153 -0.89 18.97 -7.41
CA ARG A 153 0.36 18.22 -7.46
C ARG A 153 0.20 17.10 -8.47
N ASN A 154 0.59 17.35 -9.73
CA ASN A 154 0.70 16.30 -10.74
C ASN A 154 1.92 15.43 -10.42
N TYR A 155 1.75 14.12 -10.40
CA TYR A 155 2.77 13.15 -9.98
C TYR A 155 3.68 12.67 -11.11
N GLY A 156 3.51 13.21 -12.31
CA GLY A 156 4.29 12.90 -13.50
C GLY A 156 3.41 13.04 -14.73
N SER A 157 4.04 13.20 -15.90
CA SER A 157 3.40 13.10 -17.22
C SER A 157 3.78 11.79 -17.93
N GLU A 158 4.30 10.83 -17.17
CA GLU A 158 4.92 9.62 -17.70
C GLU A 158 3.89 8.69 -18.33
N GLU A 159 4.29 8.08 -19.44
CA GLU A 159 3.50 7.04 -20.09
C GLU A 159 3.39 5.82 -19.17
N GLY A 160 2.15 5.37 -18.90
CA GLY A 160 1.89 4.28 -17.95
C GLY A 160 1.51 4.72 -16.53
N ASP A 161 1.41 6.03 -16.24
CA ASP A 161 0.88 6.50 -14.95
C ASP A 161 -0.62 6.15 -14.79
N LEU A 162 -0.91 5.12 -13.98
CA LEU A 162 -2.25 4.67 -13.63
C LEU A 162 -3.10 5.82 -13.05
N GLY A 163 -2.47 6.79 -12.36
CA GLY A 163 -3.14 7.96 -11.77
C GLY A 163 -3.77 8.89 -12.80
N GLN A 164 -3.38 8.81 -14.07
CA GLN A 164 -3.92 9.64 -15.16
C GLN A 164 -5.14 9.03 -15.85
N ILE A 165 -5.46 7.77 -15.59
CA ILE A 165 -6.59 7.09 -16.22
C ILE A 165 -7.90 7.71 -15.70
N ARG A 166 -8.68 8.33 -16.59
CA ARG A 166 -9.91 9.04 -16.22
C ARG A 166 -11.13 8.15 -16.07
N ASP A 167 -11.12 6.97 -16.69
CA ASP A 167 -12.20 6.00 -16.61
C ASP A 167 -11.96 5.05 -15.44
N TYR A 168 -12.99 4.76 -14.66
CA TYR A 168 -12.86 3.99 -13.43
C TYR A 168 -12.54 2.52 -13.69
N GLU A 169 -13.23 1.91 -14.66
CA GLU A 169 -13.07 0.49 -14.97
C GLU A 169 -11.71 0.26 -15.63
N LYS A 170 -11.29 1.16 -16.53
CA LYS A 170 -9.92 1.09 -17.10
C LYS A 170 -8.84 1.26 -16.05
N PHE A 171 -9.06 2.09 -15.03
CA PHE A 171 -8.14 2.23 -13.90
C PHE A 171 -8.06 0.93 -13.10
N LEU A 172 -9.21 0.33 -12.78
CA LEU A 172 -9.26 -0.97 -12.11
C LEU A 172 -8.57 -2.06 -12.94
N ASP A 173 -8.80 -2.11 -14.24
CA ASP A 173 -8.16 -3.08 -15.14
C ASP A 173 -6.64 -2.96 -15.13
N ALA A 174 -6.11 -1.74 -15.26
CA ALA A 174 -4.66 -1.48 -15.20
C ALA A 174 -4.07 -1.83 -13.83
N LEU A 175 -4.80 -1.54 -12.74
CA LEU A 175 -4.38 -1.91 -11.40
C LEU A 175 -4.31 -3.44 -11.24
N ILE A 176 -5.30 -4.15 -11.77
CA ILE A 176 -5.39 -5.61 -11.72
C ILE A 176 -4.31 -6.28 -12.58
N GLU A 177 -3.87 -5.67 -13.67
CA GLU A 177 -2.72 -6.12 -14.44
C GLU A 177 -1.45 -6.19 -13.57
N VAL A 178 -1.17 -5.15 -12.78
CA VAL A 178 -0.05 -5.13 -11.82
C VAL A 178 -0.19 -6.25 -10.79
N PHE A 179 -1.38 -6.39 -10.19
CA PHE A 179 -1.59 -7.41 -9.15
C PHE A 179 -1.63 -8.84 -9.69
N THR A 180 -1.93 -9.03 -10.98
CA THR A 180 -1.73 -10.31 -11.67
C THR A 180 -0.24 -10.67 -11.69
N GLY A 181 0.64 -9.69 -11.93
CA GLY A 181 2.08 -9.89 -11.80
C GLY A 181 2.54 -10.17 -10.36
N VAL A 182 2.00 -9.43 -9.39
CA VAL A 182 2.25 -9.67 -7.95
C VAL A 182 1.87 -11.10 -7.57
N PHE A 183 0.71 -11.60 -8.04
CA PHE A 183 0.26 -12.96 -7.78
C PHE A 183 1.27 -14.02 -8.25
N GLN A 184 1.93 -13.81 -9.39
CA GLN A 184 2.92 -14.75 -9.94
C GLN A 184 4.18 -14.83 -9.07
N VAL A 185 4.66 -13.69 -8.59
CA VAL A 185 5.92 -13.60 -7.81
C VAL A 185 5.75 -13.86 -6.32
N LEU A 186 4.53 -13.74 -5.79
CA LEU A 186 4.21 -14.05 -4.40
C LEU A 186 4.29 -15.56 -4.15
N LYS A 187 4.95 -15.97 -3.06
CA LYS A 187 5.00 -17.36 -2.64
C LYS A 187 3.59 -17.89 -2.28
N PRO A 188 3.32 -19.18 -2.44
CA PRO A 188 2.13 -19.82 -1.86
C PRO A 188 2.06 -19.58 -0.36
N ASP A 189 0.83 -19.50 0.19
CA ASP A 189 0.57 -19.25 1.61
C ASP A 189 1.05 -17.87 2.12
N LYS A 190 1.38 -16.93 1.20
CA LYS A 190 1.81 -15.56 1.52
C LYS A 190 0.79 -14.49 1.17
N TYR A 191 1.03 -13.31 1.75
CA TYR A 191 0.06 -12.23 1.80
C TYR A 191 0.40 -11.08 0.85
N CYS A 192 -0.63 -10.46 0.33
CA CYS A 192 -0.60 -9.17 -0.37
C CYS A 192 -1.56 -8.23 0.35
N ILE A 193 -1.05 -7.08 0.81
CA ILE A 193 -1.81 -6.13 1.61
C ILE A 193 -1.84 -4.80 0.86
N VAL A 194 -3.05 -4.32 0.57
CA VAL A 194 -3.24 -3.14 -0.27
C VAL A 194 -4.04 -2.10 0.50
N ASN A 195 -3.44 -0.93 0.72
CA ASN A 195 -4.10 0.20 1.34
C ASN A 195 -4.87 1.01 0.30
N VAL A 196 -6.19 1.10 0.44
CA VAL A 196 -7.06 1.82 -0.50
C VAL A 196 -8.09 2.68 0.24
N MET A 197 -8.58 3.71 -0.45
CA MET A 197 -9.61 4.61 0.07
C MET A 197 -10.76 4.72 -0.92
N ASP A 198 -11.98 4.74 -0.40
CA ASP A 198 -13.16 4.99 -1.22
C ASP A 198 -13.24 6.41 -1.74
N ILE A 199 -13.74 6.52 -2.96
CA ILE A 199 -13.70 7.75 -3.73
C ILE A 199 -15.13 8.25 -3.94
N ARG A 200 -15.35 9.54 -3.75
CA ARG A 200 -16.59 10.20 -4.18
C ARG A 200 -16.25 11.29 -5.18
N LYS A 201 -16.85 11.21 -6.36
CA LYS A 201 -16.72 12.23 -7.41
C LYS A 201 -18.10 12.82 -7.65
N LYS A 202 -18.26 14.10 -7.28
CA LYS A 202 -19.55 14.81 -7.29
C LYS A 202 -20.59 14.06 -6.46
N ASP A 203 -21.62 13.55 -7.11
CA ASP A 203 -22.77 12.80 -6.58
C ASP A 203 -22.53 11.28 -6.56
N ARG A 204 -21.58 10.77 -7.36
CA ARG A 204 -21.30 9.33 -7.44
C ARG A 204 -20.26 8.86 -6.42
N PHE A 205 -20.55 7.74 -5.80
CA PHE A 205 -19.66 6.99 -4.91
C PHE A 205 -19.03 5.82 -5.65
N TYR A 206 -17.75 5.59 -5.40
CA TYR A 206 -16.96 4.50 -5.95
C TYR A 206 -16.38 3.72 -4.77
N PRO A 207 -16.92 2.54 -4.46
CA PRO A 207 -16.46 1.69 -3.38
C PRO A 207 -15.20 0.94 -3.83
N LEU A 208 -14.10 1.68 -4.06
CA LEU A 208 -12.85 1.15 -4.60
C LEU A 208 -12.39 -0.08 -3.83
N HIS A 209 -12.53 -0.10 -2.51
CA HIS A 209 -12.14 -1.26 -1.71
C HIS A 209 -12.90 -2.54 -2.10
N ALA A 210 -14.21 -2.45 -2.35
CA ALA A 210 -15.06 -3.59 -2.65
C ALA A 210 -14.88 -4.06 -4.10
N ASP A 211 -14.88 -3.12 -5.05
CA ASP A 211 -14.69 -3.42 -6.47
C ASP A 211 -13.32 -4.06 -6.69
N PHE A 212 -12.27 -3.47 -6.09
CA PHE A 212 -10.91 -4.01 -6.17
C PHE A 212 -10.79 -5.38 -5.50
N ALA A 213 -11.37 -5.59 -4.31
CA ALA A 213 -11.34 -6.90 -3.64
C ALA A 213 -12.03 -8.00 -4.46
N LYS A 214 -13.11 -7.68 -5.19
CA LYS A 214 -13.75 -8.64 -6.08
C LYS A 214 -12.82 -9.01 -7.25
N ARG A 215 -12.20 -8.02 -7.89
CA ARG A 215 -11.30 -8.23 -9.03
C ARG A 215 -10.02 -8.97 -8.63
N MET A 216 -9.49 -8.72 -7.44
CA MET A 216 -8.35 -9.47 -6.88
C MET A 216 -8.67 -10.96 -6.70
N GLN A 217 -9.90 -11.30 -6.31
CA GLN A 217 -10.32 -12.70 -6.23
C GLN A 217 -10.40 -13.37 -7.61
N ASP A 218 -10.82 -12.63 -8.63
CA ASP A 218 -10.85 -13.14 -10.01
C ASP A 218 -9.44 -13.42 -10.57
N VAL A 219 -8.39 -12.76 -10.03
CA VAL A 219 -6.97 -13.09 -10.31
C VAL A 219 -6.54 -14.41 -9.65
N GLY A 220 -7.20 -14.82 -8.57
CA GLY A 220 -6.89 -16.04 -7.80
C GLY A 220 -6.43 -15.80 -6.37
N PHE A 221 -6.42 -14.54 -5.90
CA PHE A 221 -6.21 -14.27 -4.47
C PHE A 221 -7.42 -14.73 -3.65
N ILE A 222 -7.16 -15.21 -2.44
CA ILE A 222 -8.17 -15.34 -1.39
C ILE A 222 -8.28 -13.98 -0.70
N PHE A 223 -9.48 -13.45 -0.56
CA PHE A 223 -9.72 -12.30 0.30
C PHE A 223 -9.82 -12.78 1.75
N ASP A 224 -8.77 -12.57 2.54
CA ASP A 224 -8.58 -13.17 3.85
C ASP A 224 -9.26 -12.35 4.95
N ASP A 225 -8.99 -11.04 4.99
CA ASP A 225 -9.59 -10.11 5.95
C ASP A 225 -9.40 -8.64 5.51
N MET A 226 -9.87 -7.69 6.32
CA MET A 226 -9.57 -6.27 6.18
C MET A 226 -9.36 -5.58 7.54
N ILE A 227 -8.54 -4.54 7.55
CA ILE A 227 -8.40 -3.63 8.68
C ILE A 227 -8.86 -2.23 8.26
N ILE A 228 -9.64 -1.57 9.11
CA ILE A 228 -10.00 -0.17 8.96
C ILE A 228 -8.95 0.68 9.68
N TRP A 229 -8.15 1.42 8.93
CA TRP A 229 -7.22 2.39 9.50
C TRP A 229 -7.94 3.72 9.72
N ASP A 230 -8.29 4.02 10.98
CA ASP A 230 -8.90 5.29 11.38
C ASP A 230 -7.83 6.40 11.39
N ARG A 231 -7.95 7.29 10.42
CA ARG A 231 -7.07 8.44 10.20
C ARG A 231 -7.64 9.74 10.75
N ARG A 232 -8.70 9.73 11.57
CA ARG A 232 -9.37 10.93 12.10
C ARG A 232 -8.42 11.92 12.76
N GLN A 233 -7.37 11.44 13.40
CA GLN A 233 -6.34 12.29 14.02
C GLN A 233 -5.57 13.16 13.01
N GLU A 234 -5.54 12.77 11.74
CA GLU A 234 -4.93 13.56 10.65
C GLU A 234 -5.89 14.63 10.10
N TYR A 235 -7.17 14.62 10.49
CA TYR A 235 -8.17 15.59 10.09
C TYR A 235 -8.40 16.60 11.21
N SER A 236 -7.69 17.72 11.16
CA SER A 236 -7.83 18.80 12.17
C SER A 236 -9.10 19.63 12.04
N ASN A 237 -9.78 19.62 10.88
CA ASN A 237 -10.95 20.44 10.59
C ASN A 237 -11.97 19.69 9.72
N LEU A 238 -12.80 18.83 10.33
CA LEU A 238 -13.92 18.22 9.63
C LEU A 238 -14.90 19.32 9.19
N ARG A 239 -15.25 19.32 7.90
CA ARG A 239 -16.19 20.29 7.34
C ARG A 239 -17.56 19.64 7.14
N PRO A 240 -18.66 20.39 7.29
CA PRO A 240 -19.97 19.90 6.89
C PRO A 240 -19.97 19.77 5.35
N LEU A 241 -20.04 18.53 4.86
CA LEU A 241 -20.01 18.26 3.43
C LEU A 241 -21.45 18.22 2.88
N GLY A 242 -21.73 19.09 1.92
CA GLY A 242 -23.03 19.18 1.24
C GLY A 242 -24.11 19.96 2.01
N TYR A 243 -23.80 20.52 3.19
CA TYR A 243 -24.75 21.33 3.94
C TYR A 243 -25.19 22.60 3.18
N PRO A 244 -26.48 23.00 3.27
CA PRO A 244 -27.59 22.26 3.89
C PRO A 244 -28.28 21.26 2.94
N ALA A 245 -27.88 21.20 1.68
CA ALA A 245 -28.63 20.53 0.62
C ALA A 245 -28.52 18.99 0.60
N VAL A 246 -27.39 18.42 1.00
CA VAL A 246 -27.12 16.97 0.94
C VAL A 246 -26.26 16.54 2.12
N PHE A 247 -26.69 15.53 2.88
CA PHE A 247 -25.87 14.95 3.93
C PHE A 247 -24.77 14.07 3.33
N ARG A 248 -23.49 14.41 3.56
CA ARG A 248 -22.34 13.62 3.10
C ARG A 248 -21.39 13.32 4.23
N LEU A 249 -20.95 12.06 4.29
CA LEU A 249 -20.00 11.59 5.28
C LEU A 249 -18.59 12.11 4.98
N ASN A 250 -17.89 12.56 6.03
CA ASN A 250 -16.45 12.74 5.99
C ASN A 250 -15.79 11.37 6.05
N ARG A 251 -15.06 11.00 4.99
CA ARG A 251 -14.26 9.78 4.98
C ARG A 251 -12.96 10.06 5.71
N ILE A 252 -12.80 9.40 6.85
CA ILE A 252 -11.70 9.58 7.81
C ILE A 252 -10.88 8.31 7.99
N HIS A 253 -11.07 7.32 7.12
CA HIS A 253 -10.40 6.03 7.20
C HIS A 253 -9.99 5.54 5.82
N GLU A 254 -9.04 4.61 5.83
CA GLU A 254 -8.63 3.81 4.68
C GLU A 254 -8.77 2.33 5.03
N PHE A 255 -8.80 1.48 4.00
CA PHE A 255 -8.94 0.04 4.11
C PHE A 255 -7.61 -0.61 3.79
N LEU A 256 -7.11 -1.42 4.72
CA LEU A 256 -6.01 -2.35 4.48
C LEU A 256 -6.65 -3.68 4.10
N LEU A 257 -6.73 -3.94 2.79
CA LEU A 257 -7.28 -5.18 2.28
C LEU A 257 -6.21 -6.26 2.36
N ILE A 258 -6.52 -7.39 2.99
CA ILE A 258 -5.58 -8.49 3.20
C ILE A 258 -5.96 -9.62 2.26
N PHE A 259 -5.08 -9.91 1.32
CA PHE A 259 -5.21 -10.99 0.36
C PHE A 259 -4.16 -12.05 0.63
N LYS A 260 -4.49 -13.30 0.30
CA LYS A 260 -3.60 -14.44 0.46
C LYS A 260 -3.52 -15.25 -0.83
N LYS A 261 -2.32 -15.66 -1.24
CA LYS A 261 -2.17 -16.68 -2.29
C LYS A 261 -2.40 -18.05 -1.68
N ALA A 262 -3.26 -18.84 -2.31
CA ALA A 262 -3.57 -20.18 -1.83
C ALA A 262 -2.28 -21.02 -1.64
N PRO A 263 -2.25 -21.93 -0.65
CA PRO A 263 -1.15 -22.89 -0.52
C PRO A 263 -1.06 -23.75 -1.77
N ASN A 264 0.11 -24.36 -2.00
CA ASN A 264 0.21 -25.39 -3.04
C ASN A 264 -0.73 -26.56 -2.69
N PRO A 265 -1.47 -27.12 -3.66
CA PRO A 265 -2.24 -28.33 -3.41
C PRO A 265 -1.30 -29.46 -2.95
N GLY A 266 -1.39 -29.87 -1.68
CA GLY A 266 -0.64 -31.00 -1.13
C GLY A 266 0.47 -30.71 -0.11
N THR A 267 0.61 -29.47 0.37
CA THR A 267 1.48 -29.12 1.52
C THR A 267 0.74 -28.99 2.83
#